data_AF-A0A811VD70-F1
#
_entry.id   AF-A0A811VD70-F1
#
_cell.length_a   1.000
_cell.length_b   1.000
_cell.length_c   1.000
_cell.angle_alpha   90.00
_cell.angle_beta   90.00
_cell.angle_gamma   90.00
#
_symmetry.space_group_name_H-M   'P 1'
#
loop_
_entity.id
_entity.type
_entity.pdbx_description
1 polymer ?
#
loop_
_entity_poly.entity_id
_entity_poly.type
_entity_poly.pdbx_seq_one_letter_code
_entity_poly.pdbx_strand_id
1 'polypeptide(L)'
;MSYLLQAVLLLSYFNGNNAKLLATLKSEIENRALLNMIEQVYEEETFETIFLLKGVARSCVSTNELETRTKIPLILATVNAKKDKLKNRFNSKILAIVCLPDEQQPPQSQLLKVLAANLQHRRQTRILLYHPAIKASAELLALLSVYLEEHYMTKVIAFFDASSAVPFAPHFYRYHPFPSSHWQLVPLNPTQNYFLPHENNLQGRTFVTQPSQILPRCIVLMDSAGVLRLSGYVGYLMNTFVAKHNITLRFLYPVKAGELVHLTALLKYVTNGTIDFAVTLVPLFYDLSETYPLLAYPLETIRWFIVLPCPQPLAYAEIYKIVITAHVFGALLIFSLLFSLIDTVIKHLFYTSHAEFGFVNILVNENIFRGIFGLSFLIRRRPVLSLKILYLFLMLLGLFVSNMYSAYFQTLFTSPPLQEEIQTFDDMRRTGLKLMVDRNEIKSIVDSFAFISNKTFQNILQLEDTGTFQRHRRDYDNTYGYTMPESLWPIFKAQQETYDSHIFCLAPSLQLFSGMSLGAPLAENSYLTAPLSMLILRVIETGLLAHWRTRTFLDLVESKQLFFKRPAQKQLFHDISVNDVQFPFYMLLGGLFGSSILFTLEIYTFKLRKSQKQRS
;
A
#
# COMPACT_ATOMS: atom_id res chain seq x y z
N MET A 1 -52.63 84.71 -22.08
CA MET A 1 -53.69 84.59 -21.05
C MET A 1 -54.27 83.20 -21.17
N SER A 2 -53.86 82.25 -20.31
CA SER A 2 -54.50 82.01 -19.01
C SER A 2 -55.99 81.78 -19.27
N TYR A 3 -56.51 80.57 -19.47
CA TYR A 3 -56.87 79.65 -18.38
C TYR A 3 -57.06 78.18 -18.86
N LEU A 4 -56.49 77.77 -20.00
CA LEU A 4 -56.68 76.40 -20.54
C LEU A 4 -55.51 75.42 -20.28
N LEU A 5 -54.38 75.89 -19.73
CA LEU A 5 -53.21 75.03 -19.46
C LEU A 5 -53.12 74.48 -18.03
N GLN A 6 -53.97 74.93 -17.10
CA GLN A 6 -53.94 74.49 -15.69
C GLN A 6 -54.93 73.37 -15.35
N ALA A 7 -55.89 73.05 -16.23
CA ALA A 7 -56.88 72.00 -15.97
C ALA A 7 -56.44 70.58 -16.40
N VAL A 8 -55.42 70.46 -17.27
CA VAL A 8 -54.96 69.15 -17.78
C VAL A 8 -53.85 68.52 -16.92
N LEU A 9 -53.24 69.28 -16.01
CA LEU A 9 -52.14 68.81 -15.15
C LEU A 9 -52.57 68.29 -13.77
N LEU A 10 -53.85 68.41 -13.39
CA LEU A 10 -54.33 67.99 -12.06
C LEU A 10 -55.07 66.64 -12.02
N LEU A 11 -55.36 66.01 -13.18
CA LEU A 11 -56.02 64.68 -13.24
C LEU A 11 -55.09 63.51 -13.58
N SER A 12 -53.80 63.74 -13.81
CA SER A 12 -52.80 62.67 -14.00
C SER A 12 -51.94 62.39 -12.76
N TYR A 13 -52.15 63.11 -11.66
CA TYR A 13 -51.34 62.97 -10.44
C TYR A 13 -51.88 61.96 -9.41
N PHE A 14 -53.04 61.35 -9.65
CA PHE A 14 -53.61 60.31 -8.78
C PHE A 14 -53.92 59.01 -9.55
N ASN A 15 -52.93 58.43 -10.25
CA ASN A 15 -52.96 56.98 -10.50
C ASN A 15 -51.62 56.32 -10.92
N GLY A 16 -50.47 56.82 -10.44
CA GLY A 16 -49.16 56.35 -10.94
C GLY A 16 -48.15 55.82 -9.92
N ASN A 17 -48.26 56.17 -8.64
CA ASN A 17 -47.15 55.96 -7.69
C ASN A 17 -47.37 54.90 -6.63
N ASN A 18 -48.55 54.31 -6.51
CA ASN A 18 -48.72 53.22 -5.55
C ASN A 18 -48.07 51.93 -6.05
N ALA A 19 -48.05 51.64 -7.36
CA ALA A 19 -47.44 50.41 -7.89
C ALA A 19 -45.90 50.44 -7.88
N LYS A 20 -45.27 51.60 -8.12
CA LYS A 20 -43.80 51.76 -8.12
C LYS A 20 -43.24 51.85 -6.71
N LEU A 21 -43.91 52.59 -5.82
CA LEU A 21 -43.52 52.70 -4.41
C LEU A 21 -43.78 51.39 -3.65
N LEU A 22 -44.89 50.69 -3.91
CA LEU A 22 -45.08 49.32 -3.41
C LEU A 22 -44.03 48.39 -4.01
N ALA A 23 -43.71 48.43 -5.31
CA ALA A 23 -42.70 47.53 -5.87
C ALA A 23 -41.31 47.76 -5.24
N THR A 24 -40.93 49.01 -4.94
CA THR A 24 -39.67 49.33 -4.27
C THR A 24 -39.68 48.99 -2.77
N LEU A 25 -40.78 49.27 -2.04
CA LEU A 25 -40.93 48.87 -0.63
C LEU A 25 -41.01 47.35 -0.48
N LYS A 26 -41.68 46.67 -1.42
CA LYS A 26 -41.79 45.22 -1.45
C LYS A 26 -40.42 44.61 -1.72
N SER A 27 -39.65 45.12 -2.70
CA SER A 27 -38.25 44.69 -2.92
C SER A 27 -37.33 44.91 -1.70
N GLU A 28 -37.50 46.02 -0.96
CA GLU A 28 -36.77 46.27 0.30
C GLU A 28 -37.19 45.37 1.47
N ILE A 29 -38.46 44.95 1.54
CA ILE A 29 -38.97 44.01 2.55
C ILE A 29 -38.63 42.55 2.18
N GLU A 30 -38.69 42.21 0.89
CA GLU A 30 -38.37 40.92 0.26
C GLU A 30 -36.88 40.56 0.45
N ASN A 31 -35.96 41.52 0.24
CA ASN A 31 -34.52 41.30 0.52
C ASN A 31 -34.23 41.09 2.02
N ARG A 32 -35.00 41.71 2.94
CA ARG A 32 -34.74 41.60 4.39
C ARG A 32 -34.96 40.19 4.91
N ALA A 33 -36.00 39.48 4.47
CA ALA A 33 -36.30 38.13 4.94
C ALA A 33 -35.19 37.14 4.53
N LEU A 34 -34.72 37.23 3.29
CA LEU A 34 -33.62 36.43 2.78
C LEU A 34 -32.30 36.75 3.50
N LEU A 35 -31.99 38.02 3.73
CA LEU A 35 -30.78 38.42 4.45
C LEU A 35 -30.80 37.94 5.91
N ASN A 36 -31.96 38.01 6.59
CA ASN A 36 -32.12 37.44 7.93
C ASN A 36 -31.93 35.92 7.93
N MET A 37 -32.44 35.21 6.90
CA MET A 37 -32.20 33.77 6.74
C MET A 37 -30.70 33.48 6.58
N ILE A 38 -29.99 34.26 5.76
CA ILE A 38 -28.54 34.08 5.55
C ILE A 38 -27.75 34.30 6.86
N GLU A 39 -28.13 35.29 7.66
CA GLU A 39 -27.55 35.53 8.98
C GLU A 39 -27.77 34.33 9.93
N GLN A 40 -28.98 33.78 9.96
CA GLN A 40 -29.27 32.60 10.80
C GLN A 40 -28.58 31.33 10.28
N VAL A 41 -28.49 31.13 8.97
CA VAL A 41 -27.70 30.05 8.36
C VAL A 41 -26.22 30.17 8.74
N TYR A 42 -25.71 31.38 8.91
CA TYR A 42 -24.35 31.62 9.40
C TYR A 42 -24.18 31.26 10.88
N GLU A 43 -25.19 31.55 11.71
CA GLU A 43 -25.21 31.15 13.14
C GLU A 43 -25.27 29.62 13.32
N GLU A 44 -26.01 28.91 12.46
CA GLU A 44 -26.06 27.44 12.47
C GLU A 44 -24.71 26.81 12.16
N GLU A 45 -24.07 27.27 11.10
CA GLU A 45 -22.74 26.82 10.69
C GLU A 45 -22.04 27.94 9.92
N THR A 46 -20.87 28.36 10.38
CA THR A 46 -20.14 29.47 9.76
C THR A 46 -19.72 29.14 8.32
N PHE A 47 -19.78 30.15 7.43
CA PHE A 47 -19.24 30.07 6.08
C PHE A 47 -18.30 31.24 5.80
N GLU A 48 -17.24 30.99 5.05
CA GLU A 48 -16.18 31.97 4.78
C GLU A 48 -16.32 32.58 3.38
N THR A 49 -17.22 32.06 2.54
CA THR A 49 -17.39 32.53 1.16
C THR A 49 -18.82 32.29 0.68
N ILE A 50 -19.39 33.27 -0.02
CA ILE A 50 -20.70 33.15 -0.67
C ILE A 50 -20.47 32.98 -2.17
N PHE A 51 -20.94 31.87 -2.75
CA PHE A 51 -21.00 31.68 -4.19
C PHE A 51 -22.37 32.10 -4.70
N LEU A 52 -22.46 33.29 -5.31
CA LEU A 52 -23.72 33.83 -5.84
C LEU A 52 -23.77 33.63 -7.35
N LEU A 53 -24.74 32.82 -7.78
CA LEU A 53 -24.98 32.47 -9.16
C LEU A 53 -26.28 33.13 -9.64
N LYS A 54 -26.18 34.04 -10.61
CA LYS A 54 -27.32 34.85 -11.08
C LYS A 54 -27.56 34.76 -12.59
N GLY A 55 -28.84 34.83 -12.97
CA GLY A 55 -29.28 35.02 -14.35
C GLY A 55 -28.99 36.44 -14.87
N VAL A 56 -29.14 36.65 -16.19
CA VAL A 56 -28.93 37.95 -16.84
C VAL A 56 -30.07 38.94 -16.51
N ALA A 57 -31.25 38.45 -16.13
CA ALA A 57 -32.39 39.25 -15.70
C ALA A 57 -32.24 39.71 -14.22
N ARG A 58 -32.66 40.95 -13.94
CA ARG A 58 -32.35 41.74 -12.73
C ARG A 58 -33.05 41.30 -11.42
N SER A 59 -33.81 40.21 -11.40
CA SER A 59 -34.62 39.78 -10.24
C SER A 59 -33.81 38.91 -9.25
N CYS A 60 -32.71 39.44 -8.70
CA CYS A 60 -31.86 38.72 -7.73
C CYS A 60 -31.42 39.65 -6.60
N VAL A 61 -30.83 39.07 -5.54
CA VAL A 61 -30.34 39.80 -4.36
C VAL A 61 -29.33 40.89 -4.75
N SER A 62 -29.43 42.06 -4.13
CA SER A 62 -28.45 43.13 -4.29
C SER A 62 -27.08 42.69 -3.77
N THR A 63 -26.07 42.68 -4.64
CA THR A 63 -24.69 42.28 -4.27
C THR A 63 -24.10 43.23 -3.23
N ASN A 64 -24.37 44.53 -3.35
CA ASN A 64 -23.84 45.55 -2.44
C ASN A 64 -24.47 45.43 -1.05
N GLU A 65 -25.76 45.10 -0.97
CA GLU A 65 -26.45 44.89 0.31
C GLU A 65 -25.96 43.60 0.99
N LEU A 66 -25.77 42.54 0.22
CA LEU A 66 -25.25 41.27 0.74
C LEU A 66 -23.80 41.43 1.25
N GLU A 67 -22.95 42.14 0.53
CA GLU A 67 -21.56 42.41 0.92
C GLU A 67 -21.46 43.29 2.16
N THR A 68 -22.20 44.40 2.19
CA THR A 68 -22.16 45.36 3.32
C THR A 68 -22.69 44.74 4.62
N ARG A 69 -23.72 43.90 4.52
CA ARG A 69 -24.38 43.32 5.68
C ARG A 69 -23.66 42.08 6.23
N THR A 70 -23.22 41.17 5.36
CA THR A 70 -22.54 39.93 5.79
C THR A 70 -21.05 40.13 6.04
N LYS A 71 -20.40 41.06 5.33
CA LYS A 71 -18.93 41.26 5.32
C LYS A 71 -18.15 39.98 4.92
N ILE A 72 -18.79 39.07 4.17
CA ILE A 72 -18.20 37.82 3.72
C ILE A 72 -17.83 37.94 2.22
N PRO A 73 -16.67 37.44 1.78
CA PRO A 73 -16.27 37.46 0.38
C PRO A 73 -17.30 36.81 -0.56
N LEU A 74 -17.62 37.50 -1.67
CA LEU A 74 -18.54 37.01 -2.70
C LEU A 74 -17.80 36.54 -3.96
N ILE A 75 -18.16 35.35 -4.43
CA ILE A 75 -17.81 34.85 -5.76
C ILE A 75 -19.05 35.00 -6.64
N LEU A 76 -18.99 35.91 -7.61
CA LEU A 76 -20.08 36.17 -8.55
C LEU A 76 -19.91 35.31 -9.81
N ALA A 77 -20.92 34.52 -10.14
CA ALA A 77 -20.99 33.78 -11.39
C ALA A 77 -22.31 34.08 -12.13
N THR A 78 -22.24 34.01 -13.46
CA THR A 78 -23.39 34.13 -14.35
C THR A 78 -23.57 32.86 -15.17
N VAL A 79 -24.64 32.80 -15.97
CA VAL A 79 -24.93 31.68 -16.90
C VAL A 79 -23.76 31.36 -17.85
N ASN A 80 -22.90 32.36 -18.14
CA ASN A 80 -21.75 32.24 -19.03
C ASN A 80 -20.42 32.05 -18.28
N ALA A 81 -20.45 31.87 -16.96
CA ALA A 81 -19.24 31.66 -16.18
C ALA A 81 -18.49 30.40 -16.63
N LYS A 82 -17.15 30.45 -16.52
CA LYS A 82 -16.32 29.27 -16.72
C LYS A 82 -16.72 28.18 -15.72
N LYS A 83 -16.75 26.94 -16.20
CA LYS A 83 -17.08 25.75 -15.41
C LYS A 83 -15.85 25.27 -14.62
N ASP A 84 -15.28 26.17 -13.82
CA ASP A 84 -14.08 25.90 -13.04
C ASP A 84 -14.46 25.30 -11.68
N LYS A 85 -13.71 24.28 -11.22
CA LYS A 85 -13.98 23.63 -9.92
C LYS A 85 -13.58 24.56 -8.78
N LEU A 86 -14.55 25.04 -7.97
CA LEU A 86 -14.27 25.93 -6.83
C LEU A 86 -13.36 25.28 -5.79
N LYS A 87 -13.44 23.95 -5.65
CA LYS A 87 -12.59 23.16 -4.74
C LYS A 87 -11.09 23.44 -4.89
N ASN A 88 -10.63 23.77 -6.09
CA ASN A 88 -9.21 23.93 -6.38
C ASN A 88 -8.65 25.28 -5.92
N ARG A 89 -9.50 26.28 -5.67
CA ARG A 89 -9.07 27.66 -5.41
C ARG A 89 -9.61 28.25 -4.10
N PHE A 90 -10.71 27.71 -3.59
CA PHE A 90 -11.43 28.30 -2.45
C PHE A 90 -11.63 27.30 -1.31
N ASN A 91 -11.80 27.82 -0.08
CA ASN A 91 -12.06 27.04 1.12
C ASN A 91 -13.34 26.19 0.99
N SER A 92 -13.51 25.18 1.85
CA SER A 92 -14.66 24.29 1.83
C SER A 92 -15.92 24.87 2.47
N LYS A 93 -15.83 25.99 3.20
CA LYS A 93 -16.94 26.60 3.93
C LYS A 93 -17.66 27.62 3.04
N ILE A 94 -18.40 27.11 2.07
CA ILE A 94 -19.12 27.92 1.08
C ILE A 94 -20.64 27.87 1.35
N LEU A 95 -21.33 28.99 1.15
CA LEU A 95 -22.78 29.03 0.94
C LEU A 95 -23.04 29.32 -0.54
N ALA A 96 -23.75 28.43 -1.25
CA ALA A 96 -24.12 28.64 -2.64
C ALA A 96 -25.53 29.23 -2.73
N ILE A 97 -25.66 30.44 -3.28
CA ILE A 97 -26.95 31.10 -3.50
C ILE A 97 -27.22 31.14 -5.01
N VAL A 98 -28.35 30.59 -5.43
CA VAL A 98 -28.70 30.46 -6.84
C VAL A 98 -30.01 31.18 -7.10
N CYS A 99 -29.94 32.27 -7.85
CA CYS A 99 -31.13 33.00 -8.29
C CYS A 99 -31.71 32.32 -9.53
N LEU A 100 -32.81 31.59 -9.34
CA LEU A 100 -33.49 30.87 -10.41
C LEU A 100 -34.06 31.86 -11.45
N PRO A 101 -34.00 31.55 -12.75
CA PRO A 101 -34.59 32.39 -13.78
C PRO A 101 -36.12 32.31 -13.74
N ASP A 102 -36.79 33.35 -14.25
CA ASP A 102 -38.26 33.43 -14.34
C ASP A 102 -38.89 32.40 -15.33
N GLU A 103 -38.08 31.56 -15.97
CA GLU A 103 -38.52 30.52 -16.89
C GLU A 103 -39.10 29.32 -16.13
N GLN A 104 -40.22 28.78 -16.61
CA GLN A 104 -40.95 27.65 -16.00
C GLN A 104 -40.20 26.31 -16.07
N GLN A 105 -39.02 26.24 -16.72
CA GLN A 105 -38.20 25.03 -16.86
C GLN A 105 -36.76 25.19 -16.31
N PRO A 106 -36.59 25.48 -15.01
CA PRO A 106 -35.26 25.72 -14.42
C PRO A 106 -34.29 24.52 -14.36
N PRO A 107 -34.68 23.22 -14.35
CA PRO A 107 -33.70 22.11 -14.38
C PRO A 107 -32.86 22.08 -15.65
N GLN A 108 -33.43 22.55 -16.76
CA GLN A 108 -32.73 22.61 -18.05
C GLN A 108 -31.92 23.91 -18.19
N SER A 109 -32.04 24.84 -17.23
CA SER A 109 -31.32 26.09 -17.26
C SER A 109 -29.81 25.84 -17.24
N GLN A 110 -29.12 26.56 -18.13
CA GLN A 110 -27.65 26.57 -18.16
C GLN A 110 -27.06 27.03 -16.81
N LEU A 111 -27.83 27.75 -16.00
CA LEU A 111 -27.47 28.17 -14.64
C LEU A 111 -27.20 26.97 -13.72
N LEU A 112 -28.13 26.01 -13.59
CA LEU A 112 -27.90 24.85 -12.73
C LEU A 112 -26.75 23.97 -13.23
N LYS A 113 -26.56 23.87 -14.55
CA LYS A 113 -25.37 23.20 -15.13
C LYS A 113 -24.06 23.89 -14.71
N VAL A 114 -24.04 25.22 -14.63
CA VAL A 114 -22.89 25.98 -14.11
C VAL A 114 -22.70 25.73 -12.62
N LEU A 115 -23.78 25.67 -11.82
CA LEU A 115 -23.73 25.31 -10.40
C LEU A 115 -23.08 23.94 -10.19
N ALA A 116 -23.60 22.91 -10.85
CA ALA A 116 -23.12 21.54 -10.70
C ALA A 116 -21.63 21.39 -11.09
N ALA A 117 -21.20 22.12 -12.12
CA ALA A 117 -19.80 22.12 -12.55
C ALA A 117 -18.87 22.89 -11.60
N ASN A 118 -19.31 24.03 -11.05
CA ASN A 118 -18.52 24.80 -10.09
C ASN A 118 -18.39 24.09 -8.74
N LEU A 119 -19.45 23.40 -8.31
CA LEU A 119 -19.49 22.60 -7.08
C LEU A 119 -18.97 21.16 -7.27
N GLN A 120 -18.25 20.86 -8.37
CA GLN A 120 -17.68 19.53 -8.57
C GLN A 120 -16.77 19.14 -7.39
N HIS A 121 -16.97 17.92 -6.89
CA HIS A 121 -16.42 17.32 -5.67
C HIS A 121 -16.79 18.03 -4.35
N ARG A 122 -17.81 18.90 -4.35
CA ARG A 122 -18.37 19.60 -3.18
C ARG A 122 -19.89 19.81 -3.30
N ARG A 123 -20.62 18.87 -3.91
CA ARG A 123 -22.07 19.03 -4.16
C ARG A 123 -22.94 18.93 -2.89
N GLN A 124 -22.36 18.52 -1.76
CA GLN A 124 -22.99 18.52 -0.44
C GLN A 124 -22.80 19.85 0.32
N THR A 125 -22.32 20.89 -0.36
CA THR A 125 -22.31 22.27 0.17
C THR A 125 -23.75 22.75 0.39
N ARG A 126 -23.96 23.67 1.34
CA ARG A 126 -25.27 24.30 1.58
C ARG A 126 -25.69 25.15 0.37
N ILE A 127 -26.82 24.81 -0.23
CA ILE A 127 -27.36 25.49 -1.43
C ILE A 127 -28.72 26.12 -1.10
N LEU A 128 -28.83 27.42 -1.36
CA LEU A 128 -30.05 28.21 -1.25
C LEU A 128 -30.53 28.58 -2.65
N LEU A 129 -31.62 27.97 -3.08
CA LEU A 129 -32.33 28.36 -4.30
C LEU A 129 -33.25 29.54 -3.97
N TYR A 130 -33.12 30.64 -4.69
CA TYR A 130 -33.90 31.84 -4.47
C TYR A 130 -34.69 32.21 -5.72
N HIS A 131 -35.96 32.56 -5.53
CA HIS A 131 -36.79 33.12 -6.58
C HIS A 131 -37.74 34.20 -6.02
N PRO A 132 -37.70 35.45 -6.52
CA PRO A 132 -38.52 36.53 -5.96
C PRO A 132 -39.98 36.51 -6.46
N ALA A 133 -40.22 36.29 -7.75
CA ALA A 133 -41.52 36.58 -8.36
C ALA A 133 -42.44 35.36 -8.61
N ILE A 134 -41.96 34.13 -8.48
CA ILE A 134 -42.73 32.90 -8.83
C ILE A 134 -43.13 32.13 -7.57
N LYS A 135 -44.39 31.70 -7.53
CA LYS A 135 -44.88 30.75 -6.52
C LYS A 135 -44.40 29.34 -6.89
N ALA A 136 -43.90 28.59 -5.92
CA ALA A 136 -43.52 27.20 -6.14
C ALA A 136 -44.71 26.37 -6.65
N SER A 137 -44.58 25.78 -7.84
CA SER A 137 -45.51 24.79 -8.36
C SER A 137 -45.03 23.38 -8.00
N ALA A 138 -45.96 22.42 -7.90
CA ALA A 138 -45.61 21.02 -7.65
C ALA A 138 -44.71 20.46 -8.78
N GLU A 139 -44.97 20.84 -10.03
CA GLU A 139 -44.16 20.46 -11.20
C GLU A 139 -42.72 20.97 -11.08
N LEU A 140 -42.54 22.23 -10.68
CA LEU A 140 -41.22 22.82 -10.48
C LEU A 140 -40.42 22.08 -9.40
N LEU A 141 -41.05 21.80 -8.26
CA LEU A 141 -40.40 21.08 -7.16
C LEU A 141 -40.07 19.63 -7.55
N ALA A 142 -40.94 18.95 -8.29
CA ALA A 142 -40.68 17.60 -8.81
C ALA A 142 -39.48 17.62 -9.77
N LEU A 143 -39.47 18.56 -10.70
CA LEU A 143 -38.38 18.78 -11.65
C LEU A 143 -37.03 19.10 -10.98
N LEU A 144 -37.03 19.93 -9.94
CA LEU A 144 -35.85 20.20 -9.13
C LEU A 144 -35.39 18.96 -8.35
N SER A 145 -36.32 18.15 -7.82
CA SER A 145 -35.99 16.92 -7.08
C SER A 145 -35.18 15.95 -7.93
N VAL A 146 -35.63 15.72 -9.18
CA VAL A 146 -34.92 14.87 -10.15
C VAL A 146 -33.52 15.40 -10.40
N TYR A 147 -33.39 16.71 -10.66
CA TYR A 147 -32.09 17.34 -10.92
C TYR A 147 -31.12 17.23 -9.73
N LEU A 148 -31.59 17.53 -8.52
CA LEU A 148 -30.76 17.47 -7.32
C LEU A 148 -30.31 16.05 -7.01
N GLU A 149 -31.18 15.05 -7.26
CA GLU A 149 -30.85 13.64 -7.11
C GLU A 149 -29.81 13.17 -8.14
N GLU A 150 -30.01 13.45 -9.43
CA GLU A 150 -29.03 13.13 -10.50
C GLU A 150 -27.66 13.77 -10.24
N HIS A 151 -27.63 14.91 -9.57
CA HIS A 151 -26.41 15.63 -9.25
C HIS A 151 -25.89 15.40 -7.82
N TYR A 152 -26.45 14.50 -7.01
CA TYR A 152 -25.99 14.20 -5.64
C TYR A 152 -25.99 15.41 -4.68
N MET A 153 -26.89 16.38 -4.89
CA MET A 153 -27.02 17.57 -4.05
C MET A 153 -28.02 17.31 -2.91
N THR A 154 -27.53 17.25 -1.67
CA THR A 154 -28.34 16.82 -0.52
C THR A 154 -28.74 17.94 0.44
N LYS A 155 -27.96 19.02 0.51
CA LYS A 155 -28.19 20.14 1.43
C LYS A 155 -28.78 21.34 0.69
N VAL A 156 -30.08 21.27 0.38
CA VAL A 156 -30.75 22.29 -0.42
C VAL A 156 -31.99 22.83 0.27
N ILE A 157 -32.12 24.15 0.27
CA ILE A 157 -33.35 24.85 0.62
C ILE A 157 -33.77 25.75 -0.54
N ALA A 158 -35.06 26.02 -0.67
CA ALA A 158 -35.59 26.91 -1.68
C ALA A 158 -36.52 27.94 -1.05
N PHE A 159 -36.28 29.22 -1.36
CA PHE A 159 -37.07 30.34 -0.88
C PHE A 159 -37.77 31.02 -2.07
N PHE A 160 -39.10 30.95 -2.08
CA PHE A 160 -39.95 31.49 -3.14
C PHE A 160 -40.81 32.62 -2.57
N ASP A 161 -40.45 33.86 -2.84
CA ASP A 161 -41.00 34.99 -2.10
C ASP A 161 -42.46 35.30 -2.47
N ALA A 162 -42.89 35.01 -3.70
CA ALA A 162 -44.30 35.11 -4.09
C ALA A 162 -45.23 34.12 -3.35
N SER A 163 -44.69 33.13 -2.62
CA SER A 163 -45.46 32.21 -1.77
C SER A 163 -45.71 32.74 -0.35
N SER A 164 -45.07 33.86 0.03
CA SER A 164 -45.21 34.58 1.31
C SER A 164 -46.57 35.31 1.47
N ALA A 165 -47.59 34.95 0.69
CA ALA A 165 -48.93 35.54 0.76
C ALA A 165 -49.76 35.06 1.98
N VAL A 166 -49.16 34.28 2.89
CA VAL A 166 -49.75 33.96 4.19
C VAL A 166 -49.32 35.04 5.19
N PRO A 167 -50.24 35.79 5.83
CA PRO A 167 -49.92 37.10 6.42
C PRO A 167 -49.04 37.10 7.68
N PHE A 168 -48.58 35.94 8.19
CA PHE A 168 -48.00 35.85 9.53
C PHE A 168 -46.66 35.13 9.67
N ALA A 169 -46.12 34.50 8.61
CA ALA A 169 -44.73 34.01 8.62
C ALA A 169 -44.22 33.74 7.20
N PRO A 170 -43.01 34.18 6.81
CA PRO A 170 -42.36 33.67 5.60
C PRO A 170 -42.14 32.16 5.73
N HIS A 171 -42.20 31.43 4.62
CA HIS A 171 -41.97 29.97 4.58
C HIS A 171 -40.87 29.66 3.58
N PHE A 172 -40.20 28.53 3.76
CA PHE A 172 -39.23 27.99 2.81
C PHE A 172 -39.48 26.52 2.55
N TYR A 173 -39.00 26.03 1.41
CA TYR A 173 -39.03 24.63 1.07
C TYR A 173 -37.70 23.99 1.45
N ARG A 174 -37.75 22.96 2.29
CA ARG A 174 -36.60 22.15 2.63
C ARG A 174 -36.60 20.89 1.76
N TYR A 175 -35.47 20.59 1.14
CA TYR A 175 -35.30 19.38 0.35
C TYR A 175 -34.95 18.19 1.25
N HIS A 176 -35.60 17.04 1.02
CA HIS A 176 -35.33 15.78 1.69
C HIS A 176 -34.90 14.74 0.65
N PRO A 177 -33.61 14.35 0.59
CA PRO A 177 -33.09 13.44 -0.44
C PRO A 177 -33.36 11.95 -0.20
N PHE A 178 -33.79 11.55 1.01
CA PHE A 178 -33.95 10.15 1.41
C PHE A 178 -35.30 9.92 2.12
N PRO A 179 -35.93 8.73 1.97
CA PRO A 179 -35.54 7.61 1.10
C PRO A 179 -35.83 7.89 -0.38
N SER A 180 -36.83 8.72 -0.66
CA SER A 180 -37.17 9.26 -1.98
C SER A 180 -37.16 10.79 -1.92
N SER A 181 -36.66 11.43 -2.99
CA SER A 181 -36.54 12.88 -3.09
C SER A 181 -37.90 13.59 -2.99
N HIS A 182 -38.05 14.47 -2.01
CA HIS A 182 -39.27 15.27 -1.82
C HIS A 182 -38.98 16.62 -1.14
N TRP A 183 -39.98 17.50 -1.14
CA TRP A 183 -39.89 18.82 -0.52
C TRP A 183 -40.89 18.96 0.62
N GLN A 184 -40.45 19.59 1.70
CA GLN A 184 -41.29 19.95 2.84
C GLN A 184 -41.40 21.47 2.95
N LEU A 185 -42.62 22.00 3.05
CA LEU A 185 -42.83 23.42 3.36
C LEU A 185 -42.68 23.64 4.86
N VAL A 186 -41.81 24.57 5.25
CA VAL A 186 -41.46 24.85 6.65
C VAL A 186 -41.60 26.36 6.92
N PRO A 187 -42.23 26.78 8.03
CA PRO A 187 -42.25 28.19 8.42
C PRO A 187 -40.85 28.67 8.83
N LEU A 188 -40.54 29.93 8.53
CA LEU A 188 -39.29 30.56 8.95
C LEU A 188 -39.32 30.75 10.47
N ASN A 189 -38.64 29.87 11.22
CA ASN A 189 -38.59 29.91 12.67
C ASN A 189 -37.10 29.90 13.11
N PRO A 190 -36.65 30.89 13.91
CA PRO A 190 -35.26 31.00 14.34
C PRO A 190 -34.74 29.82 15.19
N THR A 191 -35.63 28.94 15.68
CA THR A 191 -35.25 27.80 16.54
C THR A 191 -34.97 26.51 15.79
N GLN A 192 -35.24 26.44 14.48
CA GLN A 192 -35.05 25.22 13.68
C GLN A 192 -33.92 25.39 12.67
N ASN A 193 -33.07 24.37 12.57
CA ASN A 193 -31.98 24.36 11.60
C ASN A 193 -32.51 24.39 10.15
N TYR A 194 -32.06 25.31 9.31
CA TYR A 194 -32.41 25.38 7.89
C TYR A 194 -31.95 24.14 7.13
N PHE A 195 -30.68 23.76 7.31
CA PHE A 195 -30.08 22.59 6.67
C PHE A 195 -30.02 21.42 7.63
N LEU A 196 -30.56 20.27 7.22
CA LEU A 196 -30.51 19.05 8.02
C LEU A 196 -29.30 18.18 7.65
N PRO A 197 -28.67 17.50 8.62
CA PRO A 197 -27.57 16.58 8.37
C PRO A 197 -28.10 15.22 7.86
N HIS A 198 -28.60 15.19 6.63
CA HIS A 198 -29.18 13.99 6.01
C HIS A 198 -28.19 12.81 5.95
N GLU A 199 -26.89 13.10 5.93
CA GLU A 199 -25.81 12.11 6.00
C GLU A 199 -25.83 11.25 7.28
N ASN A 200 -26.48 11.69 8.36
CA ASN A 200 -26.55 10.92 9.60
C ASN A 200 -27.47 9.68 9.51
N ASN A 201 -28.49 9.72 8.65
CA ASN A 201 -29.42 8.60 8.45
C ASN A 201 -29.95 8.62 7.01
N LEU A 202 -29.53 7.64 6.22
CA LEU A 202 -29.86 7.50 4.80
C LEU A 202 -31.17 6.73 4.57
N GLN A 203 -31.91 6.43 5.64
CA GLN A 203 -33.28 5.91 5.63
C GLN A 203 -33.47 4.64 4.78
N GLY A 204 -32.49 3.73 4.81
CA GLY A 204 -32.53 2.44 4.11
C GLY A 204 -32.23 2.54 2.61
N ARG A 205 -31.71 3.67 2.11
CA ARG A 205 -31.33 3.82 0.69
C ARG A 205 -30.37 2.71 0.27
N THR A 206 -30.63 2.15 -0.91
CA THR A 206 -29.83 1.07 -1.48
C THR A 206 -28.63 1.64 -2.21
N PHE A 207 -27.44 1.13 -1.90
CA PHE A 207 -26.20 1.44 -2.60
C PHE A 207 -25.63 0.20 -3.26
N VAL A 208 -25.14 0.38 -4.48
CA VAL A 208 -24.52 -0.67 -5.27
C VAL A 208 -23.03 -0.71 -4.96
N THR A 209 -22.53 -1.89 -4.59
CA THR A 209 -21.11 -2.09 -4.24
C THR A 209 -20.56 -3.41 -4.79
N GLN A 210 -19.25 -3.60 -4.72
CA GLN A 210 -18.59 -4.85 -5.06
C GLN A 210 -17.30 -5.01 -4.21
N PRO A 211 -17.09 -6.18 -3.56
CA PRO A 211 -15.87 -6.46 -2.79
C PRO A 211 -14.72 -6.97 -3.67
N SER A 212 -13.48 -6.62 -3.31
CA SER A 212 -12.28 -7.13 -4.01
C SER A 212 -11.85 -8.53 -3.57
N GLN A 213 -12.22 -8.93 -2.35
CA GLN A 213 -11.77 -10.17 -1.69
C GLN A 213 -10.24 -10.31 -1.53
N ILE A 214 -9.50 -9.18 -1.59
CA ILE A 214 -8.04 -9.15 -1.43
C ILE A 214 -7.67 -9.21 0.06
N LEU A 215 -6.91 -10.22 0.45
CA LEU A 215 -6.41 -10.42 1.80
C LEU A 215 -5.41 -9.32 2.22
N PRO A 216 -5.46 -8.81 3.46
CA PRO A 216 -6.47 -9.04 4.50
C PRO A 216 -7.59 -7.99 4.52
N ARG A 217 -7.64 -7.11 3.52
CA ARG A 217 -8.51 -5.94 3.49
C ARG A 217 -9.98 -6.33 3.51
N CYS A 218 -10.37 -7.16 2.56
CA CYS A 218 -11.76 -7.57 2.37
C CYS A 218 -11.77 -9.07 2.08
N ILE A 219 -12.66 -9.80 2.74
CA ILE A 219 -12.88 -11.23 2.55
C ILE A 219 -14.39 -11.44 2.58
N VAL A 220 -14.89 -12.40 1.82
CA VAL A 220 -16.28 -12.83 1.92
C VAL A 220 -16.30 -14.24 2.47
N LEU A 221 -17.03 -14.43 3.56
CA LEU A 221 -17.16 -15.68 4.28
C LEU A 221 -18.62 -16.13 4.20
N MET A 222 -18.84 -17.43 4.18
CA MET A 222 -20.17 -18.01 4.32
C MET A 222 -20.34 -18.40 5.79
N ASP A 223 -21.41 -17.92 6.42
CA ASP A 223 -21.72 -18.31 7.79
C ASP A 223 -22.30 -19.73 7.86
N SER A 224 -22.51 -20.23 9.08
CA SER A 224 -23.12 -21.56 9.31
C SER A 224 -24.56 -21.68 8.83
N ALA A 225 -25.25 -20.55 8.60
CA ALA A 225 -26.60 -20.48 8.05
C ALA A 225 -26.62 -20.36 6.51
N GLY A 226 -25.45 -20.33 5.85
CA GLY A 226 -25.32 -20.19 4.39
C GLY A 226 -25.39 -18.74 3.88
N VAL A 227 -25.40 -17.74 4.77
CA VAL A 227 -25.44 -16.32 4.41
C VAL A 227 -24.02 -15.78 4.21
N LEU A 228 -23.84 -15.02 3.13
CA LEU A 228 -22.57 -14.35 2.84
C LEU A 228 -22.36 -13.17 3.79
N ARG A 229 -21.25 -13.18 4.51
CA ARG A 229 -20.81 -12.12 5.42
C ARG A 229 -19.52 -11.51 4.91
N LEU A 230 -19.49 -10.18 4.92
CA LEU A 230 -18.33 -9.41 4.54
C LEU A 230 -17.40 -9.25 5.77
N SER A 231 -16.14 -9.67 5.62
CA SER A 231 -15.07 -9.68 6.63
C SER A 231 -13.80 -9.01 6.07
N GLY A 232 -12.70 -9.03 6.81
CA GLY A 232 -11.53 -8.19 6.60
C GLY A 232 -11.71 -6.82 7.26
N TYR A 233 -10.62 -6.16 7.62
CA TYR A 233 -10.70 -4.91 8.39
C TYR A 233 -11.38 -3.76 7.62
N VAL A 234 -11.29 -3.75 6.28
CA VAL A 234 -12.06 -2.84 5.41
C VAL A 234 -13.51 -3.29 5.33
N GLY A 235 -13.75 -4.59 5.37
CA GLY A 235 -15.10 -5.14 5.40
C GLY A 235 -15.86 -4.80 6.69
N TYR A 236 -15.19 -4.92 7.83
CA TYR A 236 -15.72 -4.48 9.12
C TYR A 236 -16.01 -2.99 9.16
N LEU A 237 -15.13 -2.16 8.58
CA LEU A 237 -15.37 -0.73 8.41
C LEU A 237 -16.65 -0.46 7.61
N MET A 238 -16.82 -1.12 6.46
CA MET A 238 -18.00 -0.91 5.61
C MET A 238 -19.28 -1.43 6.26
N ASN A 239 -19.27 -2.58 6.92
CA ASN A 239 -20.43 -3.07 7.67
C ASN A 239 -20.83 -2.09 8.79
N THR A 240 -19.84 -1.55 9.51
CA THR A 240 -20.07 -0.55 10.56
C THR A 240 -20.64 0.73 9.99
N PHE A 241 -20.13 1.19 8.84
CA PHE A 241 -20.64 2.37 8.14
C PHE A 241 -22.11 2.18 7.73
N VAL A 242 -22.42 1.02 7.16
CA VAL A 242 -23.76 0.67 6.68
C VAL A 242 -24.77 0.61 7.82
N ALA A 243 -24.40 -0.05 8.93
CA ALA A 243 -25.24 -0.11 10.12
C ALA A 243 -25.45 1.27 10.76
N LYS A 244 -24.40 2.07 10.87
CA LYS A 244 -24.44 3.40 11.50
C LYS A 244 -25.32 4.40 10.76
N HIS A 245 -25.30 4.36 9.43
CA HIS A 245 -25.99 5.33 8.57
C HIS A 245 -27.30 4.79 7.99
N ASN A 246 -27.77 3.62 8.45
CA ASN A 246 -29.00 2.97 7.99
C ASN A 246 -29.03 2.82 6.45
N ILE A 247 -28.03 2.12 5.92
CA ILE A 247 -27.84 1.88 4.48
C ILE A 247 -28.27 0.45 4.15
N THR A 248 -28.86 0.26 2.96
CA THR A 248 -29.05 -1.07 2.37
C THR A 248 -27.96 -1.32 1.32
N LEU A 249 -27.31 -2.48 1.33
CA LEU A 249 -26.30 -2.84 0.33
C LEU A 249 -26.84 -3.80 -0.72
N ARG A 250 -26.48 -3.55 -1.98
CA ARG A 250 -26.69 -4.47 -3.10
C ARG A 250 -25.38 -4.69 -3.83
N PHE A 251 -25.04 -5.95 -4.11
CA PHE A 251 -23.87 -6.23 -4.94
C PHE A 251 -24.20 -6.03 -6.43
N LEU A 252 -23.27 -5.46 -7.19
CA LEU A 252 -23.43 -5.31 -8.64
C LEU A 252 -23.54 -6.68 -9.32
N TYR A 253 -22.67 -7.61 -8.92
CA TYR A 253 -22.66 -8.99 -9.39
C TYR A 253 -22.78 -9.96 -8.21
N PRO A 254 -23.35 -11.17 -8.41
CA PRO A 254 -23.35 -12.22 -7.40
C PRO A 254 -21.92 -12.51 -6.90
N VAL A 255 -21.71 -12.42 -5.59
CA VAL A 255 -20.39 -12.59 -4.97
C VAL A 255 -20.19 -14.05 -4.59
N LYS A 256 -19.13 -14.68 -5.10
CA LYS A 256 -18.68 -16.02 -4.67
C LYS A 256 -17.47 -15.88 -3.76
N ALA A 257 -17.48 -16.56 -2.62
CA ALA A 257 -16.35 -16.54 -1.69
C ALA A 257 -15.06 -17.04 -2.37
N GLY A 258 -13.98 -16.27 -2.24
CA GLY A 258 -12.66 -16.56 -2.83
C GLY A 258 -12.47 -16.05 -4.27
N GLU A 259 -13.50 -15.50 -4.91
CA GLU A 259 -13.39 -14.92 -6.26
C GLU A 259 -12.85 -13.48 -6.17
N LEU A 260 -11.57 -13.33 -6.54
CA LEU A 260 -10.84 -12.07 -6.46
C LEU A 260 -11.26 -11.12 -7.61
N VAL A 261 -11.51 -9.86 -7.26
CA VAL A 261 -11.71 -8.78 -8.24
C VAL A 261 -10.57 -7.78 -8.10
N HIS A 262 -9.82 -7.56 -9.19
CA HIS A 262 -8.68 -6.67 -9.17
C HIS A 262 -9.08 -5.21 -8.90
N LEU A 263 -8.21 -4.48 -8.20
CA LEU A 263 -8.42 -3.08 -7.78
C LEU A 263 -8.73 -2.15 -8.95
N THR A 264 -8.03 -2.29 -10.08
CA THR A 264 -8.23 -1.46 -11.29
C THR A 264 -9.62 -1.64 -11.88
N ALA A 265 -10.18 -2.85 -11.83
CA ALA A 265 -11.52 -3.10 -12.36
C ALA A 265 -12.58 -2.41 -11.48
N LEU A 266 -12.44 -2.53 -10.15
CA LEU A 266 -13.31 -1.84 -9.21
C LEU A 266 -13.21 -0.33 -9.33
N LEU A 267 -12.00 0.21 -9.49
CA LEU A 267 -11.80 1.63 -9.70
C LEU A 267 -12.52 2.11 -10.96
N LYS A 268 -12.45 1.35 -12.06
CA LYS A 268 -13.20 1.66 -13.29
C LYS A 268 -14.72 1.65 -13.09
N TYR A 269 -15.24 0.73 -12.27
CA TYR A 269 -16.66 0.71 -11.95
C TYR A 269 -17.09 1.94 -11.15
N VAL A 270 -16.23 2.40 -10.23
CA VAL A 270 -16.44 3.63 -9.45
C VAL A 270 -16.36 4.87 -10.35
N THR A 271 -15.34 5.00 -11.19
CA THR A 271 -15.16 6.15 -12.09
C THR A 271 -16.29 6.27 -13.10
N ASN A 272 -16.82 5.13 -13.58
CA ASN A 272 -17.95 5.10 -14.50
C ASN A 272 -19.31 5.32 -13.81
N GLY A 273 -19.36 5.42 -12.48
CA GLY A 273 -20.62 5.56 -11.72
C GLY A 273 -21.51 4.32 -11.73
N THR A 274 -20.97 3.15 -12.08
CA THR A 274 -21.73 1.88 -12.08
C THR A 274 -21.93 1.30 -10.68
N ILE A 275 -21.03 1.63 -9.75
CA ILE A 275 -21.14 1.33 -8.33
C ILE A 275 -20.92 2.60 -7.52
N ASP A 276 -21.59 2.72 -6.38
CA ASP A 276 -21.50 3.90 -5.52
C ASP A 276 -20.19 3.96 -4.74
N PHE A 277 -19.67 2.79 -4.36
CA PHE A 277 -18.35 2.62 -3.74
C PHE A 277 -17.89 1.17 -3.88
N ALA A 278 -16.58 0.94 -3.86
CA ALA A 278 -16.02 -0.41 -3.81
C ALA A 278 -15.53 -0.76 -2.40
N VAL A 279 -15.74 -2.01 -1.96
CA VAL A 279 -15.20 -2.51 -0.69
C VAL A 279 -13.76 -2.95 -0.89
N THR A 280 -12.88 -1.96 -0.99
CA THR A 280 -11.45 -2.16 -1.17
C THR A 280 -10.67 -0.90 -0.81
N LEU A 281 -9.34 -0.96 -0.87
CA LEU A 281 -8.49 0.21 -0.78
C LEU A 281 -7.59 0.31 -2.01
N VAL A 282 -7.53 1.51 -2.57
CA VAL A 282 -6.68 1.85 -3.72
C VAL A 282 -5.63 2.88 -3.30
N PRO A 283 -4.43 2.82 -3.88
CA PRO A 283 -3.38 3.79 -3.56
C PRO A 283 -3.68 5.17 -4.16
N LEU A 284 -3.31 6.24 -3.42
CA LEU A 284 -3.57 7.63 -3.84
C LEU A 284 -2.96 8.01 -5.20
N PHE A 285 -1.86 7.36 -5.61
CA PHE A 285 -1.11 7.70 -6.83
C PHE A 285 -1.61 6.98 -8.09
N TYR A 286 -2.65 6.14 -7.99
CA TYR A 286 -3.24 5.46 -9.14
C TYR A 286 -3.96 6.50 -10.01
N ASP A 287 -3.25 7.23 -10.86
CA ASP A 287 -3.72 8.44 -11.55
C ASP A 287 -4.16 9.56 -10.59
N LEU A 288 -3.19 10.37 -10.15
CA LEU A 288 -3.39 11.49 -9.22
C LEU A 288 -4.48 12.48 -9.67
N SER A 289 -4.73 12.59 -10.98
CA SER A 289 -5.62 13.60 -11.54
C SER A 289 -7.09 13.18 -11.51
N GLU A 290 -7.38 11.90 -11.76
CA GLU A 290 -8.74 11.36 -11.81
C GLU A 290 -9.17 10.68 -10.50
N THR A 291 -8.24 10.06 -9.78
CA THR A 291 -8.57 9.17 -8.66
C THR A 291 -8.62 9.89 -7.32
N TYR A 292 -7.74 10.86 -7.07
CA TYR A 292 -7.69 11.56 -5.78
C TYR A 292 -9.04 12.16 -5.33
N PRO A 293 -9.84 12.78 -6.22
CA PRO A 293 -11.14 13.32 -5.83
C PRO A 293 -12.21 12.28 -5.45
N LEU A 294 -11.96 11.00 -5.75
CA LEU A 294 -12.87 9.87 -5.56
C LEU A 294 -12.58 9.09 -4.27
N LEU A 295 -11.56 9.46 -3.50
CA LEU A 295 -11.14 8.72 -2.31
C LEU A 295 -11.65 9.37 -1.03
N ALA A 296 -12.11 8.54 -0.09
CA ALA A 296 -12.28 8.95 1.30
C ALA A 296 -10.90 9.14 1.97
N TYR A 297 -10.93 9.65 3.21
CA TYR A 297 -9.73 9.79 4.04
C TYR A 297 -8.92 8.48 4.06
N PRO A 298 -7.59 8.53 3.89
CA PRO A 298 -6.76 7.33 3.86
C PRO A 298 -6.94 6.48 5.14
N LEU A 299 -7.28 5.22 4.98
CA LEU A 299 -7.43 4.30 6.10
C LEU A 299 -6.07 3.82 6.62
N GLU A 300 -5.10 3.66 5.71
CA GLU A 300 -3.77 3.15 6.05
C GLU A 300 -2.69 3.86 5.23
N THR A 301 -1.53 4.05 5.86
CA THR A 301 -0.27 4.35 5.18
C THR A 301 0.66 3.19 5.43
N ILE A 302 1.08 2.50 4.38
CA ILE A 302 1.85 1.25 4.48
C ILE A 302 3.18 1.36 3.74
N ARG A 303 4.15 0.55 4.17
CA ARG A 303 5.32 0.25 3.37
C ARG A 303 5.06 -0.93 2.45
N TRP A 304 5.77 -0.99 1.33
CA TRP A 304 5.67 -2.09 0.37
C TRP A 304 7.04 -2.67 0.10
N PHE A 305 7.24 -3.92 0.50
CA PHE A 305 8.51 -4.61 0.45
C PHE A 305 8.51 -5.75 -0.55
N ILE A 306 9.70 -6.29 -0.77
CA ILE A 306 9.88 -7.60 -1.36
C ILE A 306 10.09 -8.62 -0.23
N VAL A 307 9.38 -9.73 -0.36
CA VAL A 307 9.59 -10.94 0.43
C VAL A 307 10.37 -11.92 -0.42
N LEU A 308 11.38 -12.51 0.19
CA LEU A 308 12.28 -13.48 -0.44
C LEU A 308 12.21 -14.80 0.30
N PRO A 309 12.58 -15.91 -0.35
CA PRO A 309 12.88 -17.15 0.35
C PRO A 309 13.92 -16.90 1.44
N CYS A 310 13.68 -17.38 2.66
CA CYS A 310 14.66 -17.23 3.73
C CYS A 310 15.96 -17.99 3.41
N PRO A 311 17.13 -17.42 3.74
CA PRO A 311 18.40 -18.11 3.61
C PRO A 311 18.37 -19.45 4.33
N GLN A 312 18.73 -20.52 3.62
CA GLN A 312 18.83 -21.85 4.20
C GLN A 312 20.20 -22.05 4.85
N PRO A 313 20.32 -22.92 5.86
CA PRO A 313 21.64 -23.35 6.35
C PRO A 313 22.44 -23.97 5.20
N LEU A 314 23.74 -23.65 5.14
CA LEU A 314 24.64 -24.25 4.17
C LEU A 314 24.69 -25.77 4.35
N ALA A 315 24.78 -26.49 3.23
CA ALA A 315 24.95 -27.93 3.28
C ALA A 315 26.29 -28.28 3.95
N TYR A 316 26.31 -29.35 4.74
CA TYR A 316 27.51 -29.78 5.47
C TYR A 316 28.72 -29.99 4.54
N ALA A 317 28.48 -30.49 3.31
CA ALA A 317 29.53 -30.62 2.29
C ALA A 317 30.20 -29.29 1.89
N GLU A 318 29.47 -28.17 1.96
CA GLU A 318 29.99 -26.85 1.62
C GLU A 318 30.78 -26.21 2.75
N ILE A 319 30.51 -26.61 4.01
CA ILE A 319 31.26 -26.15 5.19
C ILE A 319 32.76 -26.49 5.04
N TYR A 320 33.10 -27.65 4.47
CA TYR A 320 34.49 -28.02 4.20
C TYR A 320 35.23 -27.01 3.31
N LYS A 321 34.54 -26.37 2.35
CA LYS A 321 35.13 -25.35 1.47
C LYS A 321 35.38 -24.03 2.20
N ILE A 322 34.56 -23.72 3.20
CA ILE A 322 34.71 -22.52 4.05
C ILE A 322 35.90 -22.69 5.01
N VAL A 323 36.06 -23.88 5.59
CA VAL A 323 37.12 -24.15 6.56
C VAL A 323 38.48 -24.33 5.89
N ILE A 324 38.51 -24.95 4.71
CA ILE A 324 39.75 -25.23 3.96
C ILE A 324 39.99 -24.12 2.94
N THR A 325 40.46 -22.96 3.42
CA THR A 325 40.78 -21.80 2.58
C THR A 325 42.21 -21.88 2.03
N ALA A 326 42.42 -21.39 0.81
CA ALA A 326 43.74 -21.31 0.16
C ALA A 326 44.81 -20.62 1.03
N HIS A 327 44.42 -19.61 1.81
CA HIS A 327 45.29 -18.92 2.76
C HIS A 327 45.85 -19.85 3.85
N VAL A 328 45.02 -20.74 4.40
CA VAL A 328 45.46 -21.67 5.45
C VAL A 328 46.36 -22.74 4.87
N PHE A 329 46.00 -23.28 3.70
CA PHE A 329 46.85 -24.21 2.98
C PHE A 329 48.22 -23.59 2.64
N GLY A 330 48.22 -22.35 2.15
CA GLY A 330 49.44 -21.59 1.88
C GLY A 330 50.29 -21.36 3.13
N ALA A 331 49.67 -20.98 4.26
CA ALA A 331 50.37 -20.81 5.53
C ALA A 331 50.99 -22.13 6.04
N LEU A 332 50.24 -23.24 5.99
CA LEU A 332 50.75 -24.56 6.37
C LEU A 332 51.90 -25.01 5.45
N LEU A 333 51.82 -24.72 4.16
CA LEU A 333 52.87 -25.01 3.20
C LEU A 333 54.13 -24.18 3.50
N ILE A 334 53.99 -22.88 3.77
CA ILE A 334 55.11 -22.01 4.18
C ILE A 334 55.75 -22.53 5.46
N PHE A 335 54.96 -22.86 6.49
CA PHE A 335 55.49 -23.46 7.71
C PHE A 335 56.21 -24.78 7.42
N SER A 336 55.65 -25.65 6.59
CA SER A 336 56.32 -26.91 6.23
C SER A 336 57.68 -26.68 5.57
N LEU A 337 57.79 -25.71 4.65
CA LEU A 337 59.05 -25.39 3.98
C LEU A 337 60.05 -24.80 4.96
N LEU A 338 59.62 -23.90 5.85
CA LEU A 338 60.47 -23.28 6.87
C LEU A 338 61.01 -24.33 7.86
N PHE A 339 60.13 -25.16 8.44
CA PHE A 339 60.54 -26.22 9.37
C PHE A 339 61.41 -27.28 8.68
N SER A 340 61.13 -27.59 7.41
CA SER A 340 61.94 -28.52 6.61
C SER A 340 63.34 -27.98 6.28
N LEU A 341 63.44 -26.68 5.98
CA LEU A 341 64.72 -26.00 5.81
C LEU A 341 65.55 -26.05 7.10
N ILE A 342 64.92 -25.72 8.24
CA ILE A 342 65.58 -25.74 9.55
C ILE A 342 66.04 -27.17 9.91
N ASP A 343 65.19 -28.18 9.72
CA ASP A 343 65.53 -29.59 9.94
C ASP A 343 66.73 -30.02 9.07
N THR A 344 66.73 -29.64 7.79
CA THR A 344 67.82 -29.94 6.84
C THR A 344 69.13 -29.26 7.24
N VAL A 345 69.08 -27.98 7.64
CA VAL A 345 70.25 -27.21 8.08
C VAL A 345 70.83 -27.78 9.38
N ILE A 346 69.99 -28.10 10.37
CA ILE A 346 70.43 -28.73 11.62
C ILE A 346 71.11 -30.08 11.33
N LYS A 347 70.52 -30.90 10.45
CA LYS A 347 71.10 -32.19 10.06
C LYS A 347 72.45 -32.02 9.38
N HIS A 348 72.55 -31.07 8.46
CA HIS A 348 73.80 -30.80 7.75
C HIS A 348 74.92 -30.32 8.67
N LEU A 349 74.63 -29.40 9.59
CA LEU A 349 75.61 -28.82 10.51
C LEU A 349 76.13 -29.82 11.55
N PHE A 350 75.27 -30.68 12.10
CA PHE A 350 75.62 -31.52 13.24
C PHE A 350 75.90 -32.99 12.91
N TYR A 351 75.48 -33.51 11.75
CA TYR A 351 75.59 -34.94 11.43
C TYR A 351 76.45 -35.26 10.19
N THR A 352 77.18 -34.29 9.62
CA THR A 352 78.21 -34.46 8.57
C THR A 352 77.87 -35.53 7.53
N SER A 353 76.67 -35.45 6.95
CA SER A 353 76.25 -36.30 5.83
C SER A 353 76.07 -35.44 4.58
N HIS A 354 76.98 -35.59 3.60
CA HIS A 354 76.87 -34.93 2.29
C HIS A 354 75.67 -35.41 1.45
N ALA A 355 74.94 -36.44 1.90
CA ALA A 355 73.83 -37.05 1.17
C ALA A 355 72.44 -36.43 1.44
N GLU A 356 72.31 -35.50 2.39
CA GLU A 356 70.99 -35.02 2.86
C GLU A 356 70.62 -33.59 2.42
N PHE A 357 71.54 -32.82 1.83
CA PHE A 357 71.26 -31.47 1.32
C PHE A 357 70.63 -31.53 -0.09
N GLY A 358 69.46 -32.15 -0.18
CA GLY A 358 68.68 -32.25 -1.41
C GLY A 358 67.49 -31.32 -1.39
N PHE A 359 67.21 -30.63 -2.50
CA PHE A 359 65.99 -29.83 -2.67
C PHE A 359 64.71 -30.66 -2.42
N VAL A 360 64.76 -31.96 -2.74
CA VAL A 360 63.66 -32.91 -2.48
C VAL A 360 63.40 -33.09 -0.99
N ASN A 361 64.43 -33.14 -0.14
CA ASN A 361 64.24 -33.24 1.32
C ASN A 361 63.66 -31.96 1.91
N ILE A 362 63.97 -30.80 1.30
CA ILE A 362 63.37 -29.51 1.72
C ILE A 362 61.90 -29.46 1.28
N LEU A 363 61.60 -29.88 0.05
CA LEU A 363 60.25 -29.85 -0.52
C LEU A 363 59.32 -30.89 0.13
N VAL A 364 59.84 -32.10 0.41
CA VAL A 364 59.07 -33.25 0.89
C VAL A 364 59.76 -33.88 2.09
N ASN A 365 59.60 -33.27 3.28
CA ASN A 365 60.09 -33.83 4.53
C ASN A 365 58.98 -34.56 5.29
N GLU A 366 59.04 -35.88 5.27
CA GLU A 366 58.01 -36.75 5.86
C GLU A 366 57.78 -36.48 7.35
N ASN A 367 58.84 -36.25 8.13
CA ASN A 367 58.70 -35.98 9.56
C ASN A 367 58.03 -34.64 9.81
N ILE A 368 58.31 -33.60 9.02
CA ILE A 368 57.68 -32.29 9.16
C ILE A 368 56.20 -32.36 8.85
N PHE A 369 55.82 -33.04 7.75
CA PHE A 369 54.41 -33.27 7.41
C PHE A 369 53.68 -34.02 8.51
N ARG A 370 54.26 -35.13 9.02
CA ARG A 370 53.71 -35.87 10.15
C ARG A 370 53.43 -34.95 11.34
N GLY A 371 54.36 -34.05 11.66
CA GLY A 371 54.16 -33.12 12.78
C GLY A 371 53.08 -32.10 12.61
N ILE A 372 53.02 -31.46 11.44
CA ILE A 372 51.99 -30.47 11.15
C ILE A 372 50.59 -31.08 11.22
N PHE A 373 50.46 -32.35 10.79
CA PHE A 373 49.20 -33.11 10.89
C PHE A 373 48.98 -33.81 12.24
N GLY A 374 49.86 -33.62 13.23
CA GLY A 374 49.74 -34.23 14.56
C GLY A 374 49.98 -35.75 14.60
N LEU A 375 50.65 -36.30 13.58
CA LEU A 375 51.06 -37.71 13.49
C LEU A 375 52.41 -37.97 14.18
N SER A 376 52.66 -39.23 14.55
CA SER A 376 53.92 -39.62 15.20
C SER A 376 55.14 -39.54 14.27
N PHE A 377 56.25 -39.01 14.81
CA PHE A 377 57.51 -38.80 14.10
C PHE A 377 58.49 -39.98 14.25
N LEU A 378 59.38 -40.14 13.27
CA LEU A 378 60.52 -41.05 13.35
C LEU A 378 61.77 -40.28 13.78
N ILE A 379 62.18 -40.44 15.04
CA ILE A 379 63.33 -39.74 15.62
C ILE A 379 64.54 -40.70 15.68
N ARG A 380 65.72 -40.20 15.31
CA ARG A 380 66.98 -40.94 15.44
C ARG A 380 67.31 -41.20 16.91
N ARG A 381 67.94 -42.35 17.22
CA ARG A 381 68.20 -42.82 18.60
C ARG A 381 68.98 -41.84 19.52
N ARG A 382 69.73 -40.88 18.96
CA ARG A 382 70.46 -39.83 19.70
C ARG A 382 70.35 -38.46 18.98
N PRO A 383 69.23 -37.72 19.16
CA PRO A 383 69.03 -36.42 18.52
C PRO A 383 69.73 -35.29 19.31
N VAL A 384 70.30 -34.32 18.60
CA VAL A 384 70.84 -33.08 19.19
C VAL A 384 69.73 -32.23 19.81
N LEU A 385 70.09 -31.37 20.77
CA LEU A 385 69.12 -30.55 21.52
C LEU A 385 68.27 -29.66 20.61
N SER A 386 68.87 -29.03 19.60
CA SER A 386 68.17 -28.20 18.61
C SER A 386 67.08 -28.97 17.86
N LEU A 387 67.35 -30.22 17.48
CA LEU A 387 66.39 -31.09 16.80
C LEU A 387 65.25 -31.53 17.74
N LYS A 388 65.54 -31.76 19.02
CA LYS A 388 64.50 -32.03 20.04
C LYS A 388 63.57 -30.84 20.22
N ILE A 389 64.12 -29.62 20.28
CA ILE A 389 63.34 -28.38 20.39
C ILE A 389 62.48 -28.19 19.14
N LEU A 390 63.03 -28.42 17.94
CA LEU A 390 62.29 -28.34 16.68
C LEU A 390 61.07 -29.27 16.69
N TYR A 391 61.26 -30.54 17.04
CA TYR A 391 60.15 -31.51 17.09
C TYR A 391 59.14 -31.21 18.20
N LEU A 392 59.55 -30.59 19.32
CA LEU A 392 58.63 -30.10 20.34
C LEU A 392 57.73 -28.98 19.78
N PHE A 393 58.30 -28.02 19.05
CA PHE A 393 57.53 -26.97 18.39
C PHE A 393 56.59 -27.52 17.32
N LEU A 394 57.04 -28.49 16.52
CA LEU A 394 56.19 -29.17 15.54
C LEU A 394 55.04 -29.93 16.20
N MET A 395 55.29 -30.59 17.34
CA MET A 395 54.24 -31.24 18.12
C MET A 395 53.21 -30.23 18.64
N LEU A 396 53.66 -29.10 19.20
CA LEU A 396 52.76 -28.04 19.65
C LEU A 396 51.95 -27.46 18.48
N LEU A 397 52.59 -27.22 17.34
CA LEU A 397 51.92 -26.74 16.13
C LEU A 397 50.85 -27.73 15.66
N GLY A 398 51.17 -29.02 15.55
CA GLY A 398 50.21 -30.05 15.17
C GLY A 398 49.03 -30.15 16.14
N LEU A 399 49.30 -30.04 17.44
CA LEU A 399 48.26 -30.00 18.48
C LEU A 399 47.33 -28.80 18.29
N PHE A 400 47.88 -27.60 18.08
CA PHE A 400 47.09 -26.39 17.84
C PHE A 400 46.26 -26.50 16.57
N VAL A 401 46.84 -26.94 15.46
CA VAL A 401 46.14 -27.12 14.18
C VAL A 401 45.01 -28.13 14.35
N SER A 402 45.27 -29.33 14.89
CA SER A 402 44.25 -30.36 15.08
C SER A 402 43.09 -29.89 15.97
N ASN A 403 43.40 -29.25 17.10
CA ASN A 403 42.37 -28.76 18.02
C ASN A 403 41.56 -27.60 17.43
N MET A 404 42.22 -26.67 16.74
CA MET A 404 41.55 -25.54 16.10
C MET A 404 40.57 -26.02 15.03
N TYR A 405 41.01 -26.90 14.12
CA TYR A 405 40.14 -27.45 13.09
C TYR A 405 38.99 -28.28 13.67
N SER A 406 39.25 -29.09 14.71
CA SER A 406 38.21 -29.84 15.42
C SER A 406 37.14 -28.90 16.01
N ALA A 407 37.55 -27.83 16.70
CA ALA A 407 36.64 -26.85 17.28
C ALA A 407 35.83 -26.07 16.22
N TYR A 408 36.46 -25.69 15.10
CA TYR A 408 35.77 -25.02 13.99
C TYR A 408 34.71 -25.92 13.37
N PHE A 409 35.04 -27.18 13.05
CA PHE A 409 34.07 -28.12 12.48
C PHE A 409 32.93 -28.41 13.45
N GLN A 410 33.23 -28.63 14.74
CA GLN A 410 32.18 -28.82 15.74
C GLN A 410 31.22 -27.63 15.78
N THR A 411 31.73 -26.40 15.83
CA THR A 411 30.90 -25.18 15.87
C THR A 411 30.05 -25.03 14.61
N LEU A 412 30.65 -25.20 13.43
CA LEU A 412 29.94 -25.04 12.15
C LEU A 412 28.96 -26.18 11.89
N PHE A 413 29.19 -27.37 12.41
CA PHE A 413 28.25 -28.48 12.30
C PHE A 413 27.09 -28.38 13.29
N THR A 414 27.31 -27.79 14.46
CA THR A 414 26.25 -27.51 15.43
C THR A 414 25.34 -26.37 14.98
N SER A 415 25.89 -25.35 14.34
CA SER A 415 25.13 -24.21 13.82
C SER A 415 25.70 -23.81 12.45
N PRO A 416 25.21 -24.44 11.36
CA PRO A 416 25.66 -24.11 10.02
C PRO A 416 25.44 -22.63 9.72
N PRO A 417 26.42 -21.94 9.12
CA PRO A 417 26.20 -20.60 8.61
C PRO A 417 25.08 -20.63 7.57
N LEU A 418 24.29 -19.56 7.53
CA LEU A 418 23.26 -19.40 6.51
C LEU A 418 23.89 -19.01 5.18
N GLN A 419 23.20 -19.31 4.09
CA GLN A 419 23.52 -18.79 2.77
C GLN A 419 23.55 -17.25 2.75
N GLU A 420 24.29 -16.67 1.79
CA GLU A 420 24.35 -15.21 1.61
C GLU A 420 22.94 -14.63 1.43
N GLU A 421 22.61 -13.66 2.28
CA GLU A 421 21.33 -12.97 2.21
C GLU A 421 21.30 -12.04 0.99
N ILE A 422 20.17 -12.03 0.29
CA ILE A 422 19.94 -11.15 -0.85
C ILE A 422 19.54 -9.76 -0.31
N GLN A 423 20.43 -8.79 -0.46
CA GLN A 423 20.21 -7.41 0.01
C GLN A 423 19.85 -6.44 -1.10
N THR A 424 20.26 -6.73 -2.34
CA THR A 424 20.05 -5.85 -3.49
C THR A 424 19.39 -6.57 -4.67
N PHE A 425 18.79 -5.80 -5.59
CA PHE A 425 18.28 -6.33 -6.86
C PHE A 425 19.39 -6.95 -7.73
N ASP A 426 20.64 -6.53 -7.52
CA ASP A 426 21.81 -7.07 -8.21
C ASP A 426 22.16 -8.46 -7.68
N ASP A 427 22.01 -8.67 -6.37
CA ASP A 427 22.15 -9.99 -5.75
C ASP A 427 21.07 -10.95 -6.24
N MET A 428 19.83 -10.47 -6.41
CA MET A 428 18.75 -11.27 -7.04
C MET A 428 19.12 -11.68 -8.47
N ARG A 429 19.73 -10.78 -9.25
CA ARG A 429 20.22 -11.09 -10.60
C ARG A 429 21.33 -12.13 -10.59
N ARG A 430 22.28 -12.00 -9.66
CA ARG A 430 23.42 -12.91 -9.52
C ARG A 430 22.99 -14.32 -9.10
N THR A 431 22.02 -14.42 -8.19
CA THR A 431 21.45 -15.69 -7.72
C THR A 431 20.45 -16.30 -8.70
N GLY A 432 19.97 -15.52 -9.68
CA GLY A 432 18.98 -15.96 -10.67
C GLY A 432 17.55 -16.01 -10.13
N LEU A 433 17.30 -15.52 -8.91
CA LEU A 433 15.98 -15.50 -8.30
C LEU A 433 15.06 -14.51 -9.02
N LYS A 434 13.92 -15.00 -9.49
CA LYS A 434 12.92 -14.17 -10.18
C LYS A 434 11.94 -13.57 -9.17
N LEU A 435 11.55 -12.32 -9.41
CA LEU A 435 10.51 -11.61 -8.68
C LEU A 435 9.18 -11.79 -9.43
N MET A 436 8.24 -12.53 -8.84
CA MET A 436 6.90 -12.66 -9.39
C MET A 436 6.07 -11.43 -8.99
N VAL A 437 5.45 -10.78 -9.98
CA VAL A 437 4.63 -9.58 -9.78
C VAL A 437 3.35 -9.69 -10.60
N ASP A 438 2.27 -9.14 -10.05
CA ASP A 438 1.02 -8.96 -10.77
C ASP A 438 1.18 -7.99 -11.96
N ARG A 439 0.70 -8.39 -13.13
CA ARG A 439 0.82 -7.60 -14.37
C ARG A 439 0.13 -6.24 -14.32
N ASN A 440 -1.00 -6.12 -13.62
CA ASN A 440 -1.75 -4.87 -13.49
C ASN A 440 -1.12 -3.96 -12.44
N GLU A 441 -0.49 -4.55 -11.42
CA GLU A 441 0.24 -3.84 -10.38
C GLU A 441 1.54 -3.22 -10.91
N ILE A 442 2.36 -3.97 -11.66
CA ILE A 442 3.64 -3.46 -12.17
C ILE A 442 3.45 -2.30 -13.14
N LYS A 443 2.41 -2.36 -13.98
CA LYS A 443 2.11 -1.30 -14.96
C LYS A 443 1.91 0.03 -14.23
N SER A 444 1.12 0.02 -13.17
CA SER A 444 0.85 1.23 -12.37
C SER A 444 2.08 1.73 -11.62
N ILE A 445 2.96 0.83 -11.17
CA ILE A 445 4.22 1.22 -10.50
C ILE A 445 5.16 1.91 -11.49
N VAL A 446 5.38 1.31 -12.66
CA VAL A 446 6.28 1.85 -13.70
C VAL A 446 5.73 3.16 -14.28
N ASP A 447 4.43 3.22 -14.57
CA ASP A 447 3.78 4.41 -15.13
C ASP A 447 3.80 5.59 -14.13
N SER A 448 3.69 5.31 -12.82
CA SER A 448 3.64 6.36 -11.79
C SER A 448 5.02 6.83 -11.33
N PHE A 449 6.09 6.03 -11.49
CA PHE A 449 7.41 6.33 -10.91
C PHE A 449 8.57 6.00 -11.85
N ALA A 450 8.97 7.01 -12.64
CA ALA A 450 10.14 6.94 -13.53
C ALA A 450 11.47 6.63 -12.82
N PHE A 451 11.58 6.82 -11.50
CA PHE A 451 12.77 6.48 -10.72
C PHE A 451 12.99 4.96 -10.62
N ILE A 452 11.92 4.16 -10.64
CA ILE A 452 12.02 2.72 -10.77
C ILE A 452 12.29 2.42 -12.24
N SER A 453 13.54 2.62 -12.62
CA SER A 453 14.05 2.38 -13.96
C SER A 453 13.71 0.97 -14.40
N ASN A 454 13.34 0.81 -15.68
CA ASN A 454 13.21 -0.50 -16.32
C ASN A 454 14.47 -1.36 -16.09
N LYS A 455 15.66 -0.73 -15.91
CA LYS A 455 16.91 -1.41 -15.57
C LYS A 455 16.91 -2.12 -14.21
N THR A 456 16.21 -1.60 -13.20
CA THR A 456 16.16 -2.22 -11.86
C THR A 456 15.52 -3.60 -11.91
N PHE A 457 14.55 -3.76 -12.81
CA PHE A 457 13.75 -4.97 -12.97
C PHE A 457 14.15 -5.84 -14.17
N GLN A 458 15.18 -5.43 -14.91
CA GLN A 458 15.65 -6.16 -16.08
C GLN A 458 16.06 -7.58 -15.71
N ASN A 459 15.48 -8.55 -16.43
CA ASN A 459 15.77 -9.98 -16.30
C ASN A 459 15.44 -10.60 -14.94
N ILE A 460 14.73 -9.92 -14.04
CA ILE A 460 14.26 -10.50 -12.77
C ILE A 460 12.74 -10.65 -12.68
N LEU A 461 11.96 -9.90 -13.45
CA LEU A 461 10.50 -9.96 -13.37
C LEU A 461 9.91 -11.21 -14.04
N GLN A 462 8.94 -11.81 -13.35
CA GLN A 462 7.98 -12.74 -13.92
C GLN A 462 6.57 -12.19 -13.71
N LEU A 463 5.86 -11.92 -14.82
CA LEU A 463 4.56 -11.25 -14.80
C LEU A 463 3.43 -12.25 -14.95
N GLU A 464 2.62 -12.39 -13.89
CA GLU A 464 1.50 -13.32 -13.83
C GLU A 464 0.16 -12.58 -13.67
N ASP A 465 -0.94 -13.32 -13.86
CA ASP A 465 -2.29 -12.85 -13.53
C ASP A 465 -2.50 -12.74 -12.00
N THR A 466 -3.41 -11.87 -11.57
CA THR A 466 -3.73 -11.64 -10.16
C THR A 466 -4.08 -12.94 -9.42
N GLY A 467 -4.90 -13.81 -10.02
CA GLY A 467 -5.29 -15.05 -9.37
C GLY A 467 -4.12 -15.99 -9.13
N THR A 468 -3.23 -16.11 -10.13
CA THR A 468 -2.03 -16.96 -10.07
C THR A 468 -1.01 -16.40 -9.09
N PHE A 469 -0.68 -15.11 -9.18
CA PHE A 469 0.24 -14.43 -8.27
C PHE A 469 -0.18 -14.60 -6.80
N GLN A 470 -1.46 -14.36 -6.50
CA GLN A 470 -1.98 -14.49 -5.14
C GLN A 470 -1.94 -15.94 -4.64
N ARG A 471 -2.17 -16.92 -5.52
CA ARG A 471 -2.09 -18.35 -5.19
C ARG A 471 -0.66 -18.77 -4.83
N HIS A 472 0.31 -18.51 -5.70
CA HIS A 472 1.72 -18.84 -5.45
C HIS A 472 2.24 -18.19 -4.16
N ARG A 473 1.91 -16.92 -3.94
CA ARG A 473 2.28 -16.21 -2.71
C ARG A 473 1.65 -16.84 -1.47
N ARG A 474 0.35 -17.19 -1.52
CA ARG A 474 -0.37 -17.81 -0.39
C ARG A 474 0.14 -19.23 -0.08
N ASP A 475 0.56 -19.96 -1.10
CA ASP A 475 1.01 -21.35 -0.98
C ASP A 475 2.50 -21.47 -0.56
N TYR A 476 3.17 -20.34 -0.25
CA TYR A 476 4.58 -20.27 0.17
C TYR A 476 5.56 -20.88 -0.84
N ASP A 477 5.31 -20.67 -2.13
CA ASP A 477 6.23 -21.09 -3.17
C ASP A 477 7.57 -20.34 -3.03
N ASN A 478 8.66 -21.08 -2.79
CA ASN A 478 9.98 -20.53 -2.51
C ASN A 478 10.86 -20.40 -3.76
N THR A 479 10.31 -20.66 -4.95
CA THR A 479 11.05 -20.51 -6.22
C THR A 479 11.14 -19.06 -6.68
N TYR A 480 10.33 -18.17 -6.10
CA TYR A 480 10.23 -16.76 -6.46
C TYR A 480 10.30 -15.85 -5.24
N GLY A 481 10.71 -14.60 -5.47
CA GLY A 481 10.38 -13.49 -4.58
C GLY A 481 9.02 -12.90 -4.91
N TYR A 482 8.37 -12.25 -3.93
CA TYR A 482 7.05 -11.63 -4.10
C TYR A 482 7.00 -10.21 -3.55
N THR A 483 6.16 -9.37 -4.14
CA THR A 483 5.79 -8.09 -3.51
C THR A 483 4.90 -8.36 -2.29
N MET A 484 5.10 -7.61 -1.20
CA MET A 484 4.39 -7.79 0.06
C MET A 484 4.03 -6.44 0.70
N PRO A 485 2.74 -6.08 0.74
CA PRO A 485 2.26 -4.96 1.54
C PRO A 485 2.50 -5.21 3.04
N GLU A 486 2.91 -4.18 3.77
CA GLU A 486 3.16 -4.28 5.21
C GLU A 486 1.95 -4.80 6.01
N SER A 487 0.73 -4.45 5.61
CA SER A 487 -0.49 -4.90 6.30
C SER A 487 -0.76 -6.40 6.15
N LEU A 488 -0.15 -7.07 5.16
CA LEU A 488 -0.31 -8.50 4.92
C LEU A 488 0.75 -9.34 5.66
N TRP A 489 1.94 -8.78 5.89
CA TRP A 489 3.08 -9.50 6.49
C TRP A 489 2.78 -10.16 7.86
N PRO A 490 2.08 -9.52 8.81
CA PRO A 490 1.79 -10.15 10.10
C PRO A 490 1.04 -11.48 10.00
N ILE A 491 0.19 -11.65 8.98
CA ILE A 491 -0.53 -12.90 8.75
C ILE A 491 0.43 -14.00 8.30
N PHE A 492 1.31 -13.66 7.35
CA PHE A 492 2.34 -14.58 6.89
C PHE A 492 3.34 -14.95 7.98
N LYS A 493 3.69 -13.99 8.85
CA LYS A 493 4.55 -14.23 10.01
C LYS A 493 3.89 -15.19 11.00
N ALA A 494 2.64 -14.90 11.39
CA ALA A 494 1.90 -15.73 12.34
C ALA A 494 1.66 -17.15 11.82
N GLN A 495 1.39 -17.31 10.52
CA GLN A 495 1.26 -18.64 9.91
C GLN A 495 2.61 -19.40 9.93
N GLN A 496 3.72 -18.69 9.73
CA GLN A 496 5.05 -19.31 9.73
C GLN A 496 5.56 -19.77 11.09
N GLU A 497 4.99 -19.27 12.19
CA GLU A 497 5.28 -19.79 13.54
C GLU A 497 4.88 -21.27 13.70
N THR A 498 4.05 -21.80 12.80
CA THR A 498 3.66 -23.22 12.78
C THR A 498 4.53 -24.11 11.88
N TYR A 499 5.38 -23.54 11.04
CA TYR A 499 6.32 -24.30 10.21
C TYR A 499 7.65 -24.57 10.98
N ASP A 500 8.41 -25.56 10.52
CA ASP A 500 9.73 -25.89 11.11
C ASP A 500 10.74 -24.75 10.97
N SER A 501 10.67 -24.05 9.84
CA SER A 501 11.53 -22.93 9.48
C SER A 501 10.72 -21.84 8.81
N HIS A 502 11.24 -20.62 8.88
CA HIS A 502 10.68 -19.51 8.11
C HIS A 502 10.99 -19.78 6.63
N ILE A 503 9.95 -19.79 5.79
CA ILE A 503 10.04 -20.00 4.34
C ILE A 503 10.30 -18.65 3.67
N PHE A 504 9.62 -17.61 4.15
CA PHE A 504 9.64 -16.26 3.64
C PHE A 504 10.24 -15.31 4.66
N CYS A 505 11.17 -14.48 4.20
CA CYS A 505 11.84 -13.44 4.96
C CYS A 505 11.58 -12.10 4.28
N LEU A 506 11.23 -11.10 5.08
CA LEU A 506 11.03 -9.74 4.60
C LEU A 506 12.40 -9.11 4.38
N ALA A 507 12.65 -8.53 3.20
CA ALA A 507 13.88 -7.83 2.88
C ALA A 507 13.69 -6.31 3.05
N PRO A 508 14.11 -5.70 4.17
CA PRO A 508 13.80 -4.30 4.46
C PRO A 508 14.57 -3.33 3.53
N SER A 509 15.72 -3.77 3.04
CA SER A 509 16.55 -3.08 2.04
C SER A 509 15.86 -3.00 0.67
N LEU A 510 15.04 -4.00 0.34
CA LEU A 510 14.28 -4.11 -0.90
C LEU A 510 12.85 -3.59 -0.72
N GLN A 511 12.74 -2.28 -0.53
CA GLN A 511 11.44 -1.58 -0.48
C GLN A 511 11.09 -0.96 -1.83
N LEU A 512 9.87 -1.20 -2.29
CA LEU A 512 9.27 -0.51 -3.44
C LEU A 512 8.73 0.85 -3.03
N PHE A 513 8.11 0.94 -1.84
CA PHE A 513 7.52 2.15 -1.30
C PHE A 513 7.74 2.27 0.20
N SER A 514 8.23 3.44 0.64
CA SER A 514 8.45 3.77 2.05
C SER A 514 7.22 4.37 2.75
N GLY A 515 6.18 4.76 1.99
CA GLY A 515 4.94 5.31 2.54
C GLY A 515 3.86 5.47 1.48
N MET A 516 2.96 4.49 1.42
CA MET A 516 1.84 4.43 0.48
C MET A 516 0.53 4.57 1.21
N SER A 517 -0.16 5.69 0.99
CA SER A 517 -1.50 5.91 1.52
C SER A 517 -2.58 5.28 0.64
N LEU A 518 -3.52 4.61 1.32
CA LEU A 518 -4.56 3.78 0.74
C LEU A 518 -5.93 4.29 1.20
N GLY A 519 -6.80 4.63 0.24
CA GLY A 519 -8.15 5.14 0.50
C GLY A 519 -9.23 4.25 -0.11
N ALA A 520 -10.44 4.33 0.46
CA ALA A 520 -11.61 3.66 -0.13
C ALA A 520 -12.16 4.49 -1.30
N PRO A 521 -12.39 3.89 -2.49
CA PRO A 521 -12.91 4.61 -3.65
C PRO A 521 -14.45 4.70 -3.65
N LEU A 522 -14.94 5.90 -3.93
CA LEU A 522 -16.35 6.28 -4.00
C LEU A 522 -16.67 6.99 -5.32
N ALA A 523 -17.92 6.90 -5.75
CA ALA A 523 -18.39 7.55 -6.96
C ALA A 523 -18.16 9.06 -6.92
N GLU A 524 -18.05 9.67 -8.10
CA GLU A 524 -17.79 11.09 -8.20
C GLU A 524 -18.93 11.90 -7.56
N ASN A 525 -18.57 12.89 -6.72
CA ASN A 525 -19.52 13.71 -5.95
C ASN A 525 -20.35 12.92 -4.92
N SER A 526 -19.92 11.71 -4.54
CA SER A 526 -20.63 10.91 -3.53
C SER A 526 -20.80 11.67 -2.22
N TYR A 527 -22.04 11.71 -1.73
CA TYR A 527 -22.35 12.25 -0.40
C TYR A 527 -21.89 11.32 0.74
N LEU A 528 -21.35 10.13 0.42
CA LEU A 528 -20.76 9.21 1.40
C LEU A 528 -19.32 9.59 1.80
N THR A 529 -18.63 10.41 1.00
CA THR A 529 -17.21 10.70 1.18
C THR A 529 -16.90 11.33 2.53
N ALA A 530 -17.66 12.37 2.92
CA ALA A 530 -17.48 13.05 4.21
C ALA A 530 -17.81 12.15 5.43
N PRO A 531 -19.00 11.50 5.51
CA PRO A 531 -19.33 10.66 6.66
C PRO A 531 -18.41 9.43 6.77
N LEU A 532 -17.98 8.83 5.64
CA LEU A 532 -17.02 7.73 5.67
C LEU A 532 -15.65 8.21 6.16
N SER A 533 -15.16 9.34 5.68
CA SER A 533 -13.89 9.94 6.14
C SER A 533 -13.90 10.21 7.65
N MET A 534 -14.98 10.76 8.17
CA MET A 534 -15.16 10.98 9.61
C MET A 534 -15.23 9.67 10.40
N LEU A 535 -15.85 8.63 9.86
CA LEU A 535 -15.85 7.32 10.50
C LEU A 535 -14.45 6.70 10.53
N ILE A 536 -13.69 6.80 9.43
CA ILE A 536 -12.31 6.31 9.34
C ILE A 536 -11.44 6.95 10.44
N LEU A 537 -11.49 8.28 10.58
CA LEU A 537 -10.77 8.98 11.64
C LEU A 537 -11.11 8.44 13.03
N ARG A 538 -12.41 8.31 13.35
CA ARG A 538 -12.86 7.77 14.64
C ARG A 538 -12.42 6.33 14.87
N VAL A 539 -12.45 5.49 13.84
CA VAL A 539 -12.03 4.08 13.90
C VAL A 539 -10.53 3.97 14.18
N ILE A 540 -9.72 4.88 13.63
CA ILE A 540 -8.29 4.96 13.90
C ILE A 540 -8.05 5.46 15.34
N GLU A 541 -8.70 6.55 15.75
CA GLU A 541 -8.56 7.15 17.09
C GLU A 541 -8.94 6.21 18.22
N THR A 542 -9.99 5.39 18.02
CA THR A 542 -10.49 4.45 19.03
C THR A 542 -9.71 3.12 19.07
N GLY A 543 -8.80 2.89 18.13
CA GLY A 543 -8.09 1.62 18.01
C GLY A 543 -8.92 0.45 17.43
N LEU A 544 -10.15 0.72 16.97
CA LEU A 544 -11.02 -0.28 16.34
C LEU A 544 -10.37 -0.94 15.12
N LEU A 545 -9.57 -0.18 14.35
CA LEU A 545 -8.84 -0.74 13.21
C LEU A 545 -7.88 -1.86 13.63
N ALA A 546 -7.15 -1.69 14.73
CA ALA A 546 -6.23 -2.70 15.23
C ALA A 546 -6.99 -3.96 15.69
N HIS A 547 -8.11 -3.77 16.39
CA HIS A 547 -8.99 -4.87 16.78
C HIS A 547 -9.52 -5.64 15.56
N TRP A 548 -9.99 -4.94 14.52
CA TRP A 548 -10.48 -5.58 13.30
C TRP A 548 -9.39 -6.32 12.52
N ARG A 549 -8.14 -5.86 12.54
CA ARG A 549 -7.01 -6.63 11.96
C ARG A 549 -6.80 -7.95 12.70
N THR A 550 -6.82 -7.95 14.03
CA THR A 550 -6.73 -9.19 14.82
C THR A 550 -7.93 -10.10 14.57
N ARG A 551 -9.15 -9.56 14.52
CA ARG A 551 -10.34 -10.35 14.21
C ARG A 551 -10.29 -10.94 12.80
N THR A 552 -9.77 -10.20 11.82
CA THR A 552 -9.57 -10.68 10.45
C THR A 552 -8.67 -11.91 10.41
N PHE A 553 -7.58 -11.93 11.20
CA PHE A 553 -6.73 -13.10 11.31
C PHE A 553 -7.49 -14.32 11.85
N LEU A 554 -8.29 -14.14 12.91
CA LEU A 554 -9.13 -15.22 13.46
C LEU A 554 -10.16 -15.72 12.46
N ASP A 555 -10.85 -14.82 11.75
CA ASP A 555 -11.82 -15.19 10.73
C ASP A 555 -11.19 -16.01 9.58
N LEU A 556 -9.94 -15.72 9.23
CA LEU A 556 -9.20 -16.47 8.22
C LEU A 556 -8.83 -17.89 8.66
N VAL A 557 -8.54 -18.06 9.95
CA VAL A 557 -8.32 -19.37 10.58
C VAL A 557 -9.63 -20.16 10.64
N GLU A 558 -10.71 -19.53 11.14
CA GLU A 558 -12.03 -20.16 11.26
C GLU A 558 -12.58 -20.61 9.90
N SER A 559 -12.37 -19.80 8.86
CA SER A 559 -12.80 -20.09 7.48
C SER A 559 -11.92 -21.08 6.72
N LYS A 560 -10.86 -21.62 7.35
CA LYS A 560 -9.88 -22.54 6.73
C LYS A 560 -9.23 -21.96 5.46
N GLN A 561 -9.22 -20.63 5.30
CA GLN A 561 -8.46 -19.96 4.26
C GLN A 561 -6.97 -19.86 4.63
N LEU A 562 -6.66 -19.96 5.92
CA LEU A 562 -5.33 -20.20 6.44
C LEU A 562 -5.23 -21.64 6.95
N PHE A 563 -4.21 -22.36 6.47
CA PHE A 563 -3.88 -23.69 6.95
C PHE A 563 -2.65 -23.60 7.84
N PHE A 564 -2.80 -24.04 9.10
CA PHE A 564 -1.65 -24.36 9.94
C PHE A 564 -1.20 -25.78 9.59
N LYS A 565 0.03 -25.92 9.09
CA LYS A 565 0.67 -27.24 9.08
C LYS A 565 0.86 -27.62 10.56
N ARG A 566 0.61 -28.89 10.93
CA ARG A 566 0.91 -29.35 12.29
C ARG A 566 2.31 -28.88 12.65
N PRO A 567 2.55 -28.39 13.89
CA PRO A 567 3.90 -28.06 14.32
C PRO A 567 4.74 -29.31 14.12
N ALA A 568 5.57 -29.26 13.09
CA ALA A 568 6.45 -30.36 12.81
C ALA A 568 7.50 -30.35 13.92
N GLN A 569 7.83 -31.55 14.33
CA GLN A 569 8.74 -31.80 15.44
C GLN A 569 10.08 -31.25 14.96
N LYS A 570 10.47 -30.04 15.42
CA LYS A 570 11.75 -29.41 15.09
C LYS A 570 12.80 -30.51 15.04
N GLN A 571 13.31 -30.82 13.84
CA GLN A 571 14.39 -31.78 13.70
C GLN A 571 15.61 -31.10 14.34
N LEU A 572 15.80 -31.35 15.64
CA LEU A 572 16.90 -30.83 16.44
C LEU A 572 18.25 -31.40 15.97
N PHE A 573 18.24 -32.41 15.09
CA PHE A 573 19.42 -33.15 14.70
C PHE A 573 19.33 -33.58 13.22
N HIS A 574 20.35 -33.20 12.44
CA HIS A 574 20.58 -33.72 11.09
C HIS A 574 21.60 -34.84 11.19
N ASP A 575 21.22 -36.05 10.77
CA ASP A 575 22.14 -37.18 10.74
C ASP A 575 23.16 -36.98 9.60
N ILE A 576 24.44 -36.97 9.95
CA ILE A 576 25.53 -36.82 8.96
C ILE A 576 25.46 -37.98 7.97
N SER A 577 25.21 -37.66 6.71
CA SER A 577 25.10 -38.62 5.62
C SER A 577 26.42 -38.77 4.87
N VAL A 578 26.56 -39.82 4.06
CA VAL A 578 27.71 -40.00 3.17
C VAL A 578 27.85 -38.83 2.18
N ASN A 579 26.74 -38.18 1.83
CA ASN A 579 26.75 -37.02 0.94
C ASN A 579 27.45 -35.80 1.57
N ASP A 580 27.39 -35.68 2.90
CA ASP A 580 27.97 -34.56 3.62
C ASP A 580 29.51 -34.62 3.66
N VAL A 581 30.09 -35.83 3.58
CA VAL A 581 31.54 -36.07 3.64
C VAL A 581 32.19 -36.30 2.26
N GLN A 582 31.47 -36.05 1.15
CA GLN A 582 31.98 -36.29 -0.21
C GLN A 582 33.29 -35.56 -0.51
N PHE A 583 33.42 -34.30 -0.08
CA PHE A 583 34.60 -33.48 -0.39
C PHE A 583 35.91 -34.07 0.18
N PRO A 584 35.99 -34.44 1.47
CA PRO A 584 37.12 -35.21 1.99
C PRO A 584 37.43 -36.49 1.21
N PHE A 585 36.41 -37.26 0.81
CA PHE A 585 36.61 -38.48 0.02
C PHE A 585 37.20 -38.20 -1.37
N TYR A 586 36.75 -37.15 -2.06
CA TYR A 586 37.33 -36.74 -3.34
C TYR A 586 38.79 -36.30 -3.20
N MET A 587 39.13 -35.57 -2.13
CA MET A 587 40.52 -35.19 -1.84
C MET A 587 41.40 -36.41 -1.58
N LEU A 588 40.91 -37.39 -0.82
CA LEU A 588 41.62 -38.65 -0.57
C LEU A 588 41.86 -39.43 -1.86
N LEU A 589 40.81 -39.62 -2.67
CA LEU A 589 40.90 -40.34 -3.95
C LEU A 589 41.86 -39.66 -4.92
N GLY A 590 41.80 -38.32 -5.02
CA GLY A 590 42.73 -37.53 -5.82
C GLY A 590 44.18 -37.69 -5.36
N GLY A 591 44.43 -37.65 -4.05
CA GLY A 591 45.75 -37.88 -3.46
C GLY A 591 46.29 -39.28 -3.72
N LEU A 592 45.48 -40.31 -3.53
CA LEU A 592 45.85 -41.70 -3.81
C LEU A 592 46.14 -41.94 -5.29
N PHE A 593 45.33 -41.36 -6.18
CA PHE A 593 45.55 -41.43 -7.63
C PHE A 593 46.86 -40.76 -8.03
N GLY A 594 47.12 -39.54 -7.55
CA GLY A 594 48.38 -38.82 -7.78
C GLY A 594 49.59 -39.60 -7.26
N SER A 595 49.51 -40.16 -6.06
CA SER A 595 50.59 -40.98 -5.49
C SER A 595 50.87 -42.24 -6.31
N SER A 596 49.82 -42.90 -6.84
CA SER A 596 49.94 -44.08 -7.69
C SER A 596 50.64 -43.75 -9.01
N ILE A 597 50.33 -42.60 -9.62
CA ILE A 597 51.01 -42.14 -10.83
C ILE A 597 52.50 -41.89 -10.55
N LEU A 598 52.82 -41.15 -9.49
CA LEU A 598 54.22 -40.86 -9.13
C LEU A 598 55.01 -42.16 -8.89
N PHE A 599 54.42 -43.11 -8.19
CA PHE A 599 55.02 -44.42 -7.95
C PHE A 599 55.29 -45.20 -9.25
N THR A 600 54.33 -45.19 -10.19
CA THR A 600 54.55 -45.85 -11.50
C THR A 600 55.64 -45.16 -12.33
N LEU A 601 55.73 -43.83 -12.28
CA LEU A 601 56.79 -43.05 -12.94
C LEU A 601 58.17 -43.34 -12.31
N GLU A 602 58.23 -43.47 -10.99
CA GLU A 602 59.47 -43.86 -10.30
C GLU A 602 59.94 -45.24 -10.73
N ILE A 603 59.03 -46.23 -10.80
CA ILE A 603 59.36 -47.57 -11.30
C ILE A 603 59.85 -47.52 -12.75
N TYR A 604 59.18 -46.73 -13.60
CA TYR A 604 59.54 -46.62 -15.01
C TYR A 604 60.92 -45.98 -15.20
N THR A 605 61.19 -44.86 -14.52
CA THR A 605 62.50 -44.18 -14.54
C THR A 605 63.61 -45.05 -13.94
N PHE A 606 63.32 -45.82 -12.89
CA PHE A 606 64.25 -46.80 -12.34
C PHE A 606 64.61 -47.89 -13.35
N LYS A 607 63.61 -48.45 -14.06
CA LYS A 607 63.85 -49.45 -15.12
C LYS A 607 64.65 -48.86 -16.30
N LEU A 608 64.36 -47.63 -16.72
CA LEU A 608 65.12 -46.94 -17.78
C LEU A 608 66.58 -46.71 -17.38
N ARG A 609 66.84 -46.22 -16.17
CA ARG A 609 68.21 -46.04 -15.65
C ARG A 609 68.96 -47.38 -15.55
N LYS A 610 68.28 -48.45 -15.13
CA LYS A 610 68.87 -49.80 -15.07
C LYS A 610 69.21 -50.33 -16.48
N SER A 611 68.33 -50.11 -17.47
CA SER A 611 68.58 -50.49 -18.86
C SER A 611 69.72 -49.70 -19.51
N GLN A 612 69.90 -48.42 -19.15
CA GLN A 612 71.05 -47.63 -19.61
C GLN A 612 72.36 -48.10 -18.97
N LYS A 613 72.35 -48.47 -17.68
CA LYS A 613 73.51 -49.02 -16.96
C LYS A 613 73.93 -50.44 -17.40
N GLN A 614 73.05 -51.17 -18.08
CA GLN A 614 73.36 -52.48 -18.68
C GLN A 614 73.87 -52.37 -20.14
N ARG A 615 73.80 -51.18 -20.75
CA ARG A 615 74.29 -50.91 -22.12
C ARG A 615 75.62 -50.13 -22.17
N SER A 616 76.07 -49.60 -21.03
CA SER A 616 77.45 -49.12 -20.80
C SER A 616 78.28 -50.22 -20.15
#